data_AF-A0A2E8PYD2-F1
#
_entry.id   AF-A0A2E8PYD2-F1
#
_cell.length_a   1.000
_cell.length_b   1.000
_cell.length_c   1.000
_cell.angle_alpha   90.00
_cell.angle_beta   90.00
_cell.angle_gamma   90.00
#
_symmetry.space_group_name_H-M   'P 1'
#
loop_
_entity.id
_entity.type
_entity.pdbx_description
1 polymer ?
#
loop_
_entity_poly.entity_id
_entity_poly.type
_entity_poly.pdbx_seq_one_letter_code
_entity_poly.pdbx_strand_id
1 'polypeptide(L)'
;MILKLFESDNEVRAKSYIPHIDVVKEAMGYKSSSALDRESQNWIISNDGAKVRVFGVVRTGRNERLHELDCETLDEALDFIINFDYQFPPDSKATKNAGKQKVAVLDTAPDLLKNHTSSAFLGELAEQGFYKYTSTEKLVSVQQSFAETGNLFSEETGRLFMMDAEELGEDGIGPFIEEVKPFFTRLGLSLILEDHTSDEGYSFRLNGKRYKCWSEDQAEESGIRTIVALGKGINQVLEAAGSDERMYGLYAGGNDGFAVFLTKEQFRTIRATDELEESEKPAELTLKNLR
;
A
#
# COMPACT_ATOMS: atom_id res chain seq x y z
N MET A 1 20.14 -9.87 9.33
CA MET A 1 20.70 -10.72 8.25
C MET A 1 20.90 -9.79 7.06
N ILE A 2 21.95 -8.98 6.92
CA ILE A 2 23.42 -9.20 6.92
C ILE A 2 23.83 -10.35 6.00
N LEU A 3 24.13 -10.02 4.74
CA LEU A 3 25.12 -10.75 3.95
C LEU A 3 26.48 -10.07 4.18
N LYS A 4 27.34 -10.77 4.94
CA LYS A 4 28.77 -10.49 5.05
C LYS A 4 29.47 -10.93 3.76
N LEU A 5 30.34 -10.08 3.21
CA LEU A 5 31.48 -10.52 2.40
C LEU A 5 32.75 -9.87 2.96
N PHE A 6 33.85 -10.63 2.83
CA PHE A 6 35.07 -10.64 3.64
C PHE A 6 35.91 -9.36 3.66
N GLU A 7 36.59 -9.13 4.79
CA GLU A 7 37.81 -8.32 4.90
C GLU A 7 39.00 -9.06 4.30
N SER A 8 39.88 -8.34 3.59
CA SER A 8 41.32 -8.55 3.69
C SER A 8 42.08 -7.27 3.31
N ASP A 9 42.99 -6.86 4.19
CA ASP A 9 43.90 -5.74 4.04
C ASP A 9 44.73 -5.80 2.75
N ASN A 10 44.80 -4.67 2.03
CA ASN A 10 46.04 -4.12 1.45
C ASN A 10 45.74 -2.81 0.71
N GLU A 11 46.45 -1.74 1.09
CA GLU A 11 46.55 -0.50 0.32
C GLU A 11 47.03 -0.79 -1.12
N VAL A 12 46.20 -0.54 -2.13
CA VAL A 12 46.69 -0.23 -3.49
C VAL A 12 45.77 0.81 -4.15
N ARG A 13 46.27 2.04 -4.18
CA ARG A 13 46.24 3.05 -5.26
C ARG A 13 45.04 3.05 -6.21
N ALA A 14 44.38 4.22 -6.25
CA ALA A 14 43.53 4.69 -7.32
C ALA A 14 44.04 4.30 -8.72
N LYS A 15 43.34 3.36 -9.35
CA LYS A 15 43.28 3.16 -10.80
C LYS A 15 41.86 2.75 -11.16
N SER A 16 41.13 3.71 -11.70
CA SER A 16 40.20 3.56 -12.83
C SER A 16 39.87 2.12 -13.24
N TYR A 17 38.71 1.61 -12.83
CA TYR A 17 37.84 0.74 -13.64
C TYR A 17 36.61 0.37 -12.78
N ILE A 18 35.45 0.95 -13.09
CA ILE A 18 34.17 0.35 -12.70
C ILE A 18 33.36 0.20 -13.99
N PRO A 19 33.43 -0.97 -14.64
CA PRO A 19 32.34 -1.40 -15.50
C PRO A 19 31.14 -1.73 -14.59
N HIS A 20 29.98 -1.88 -15.21
CA HIS A 20 28.81 -2.60 -14.70
C HIS A 20 27.59 -1.75 -14.33
N ILE A 21 26.97 -1.29 -15.41
CA ILE A 21 25.51 -1.36 -15.61
C ILE A 21 24.92 -2.74 -15.20
N ASP A 22 25.74 -3.78 -15.13
CA ASP A 22 25.34 -5.14 -14.76
C ASP A 22 25.10 -5.34 -13.25
N VAL A 23 25.78 -4.57 -12.38
CA VAL A 23 25.52 -4.59 -10.93
C VAL A 23 24.12 -4.03 -10.62
N VAL A 24 23.72 -2.99 -11.36
CA VAL A 24 22.37 -2.41 -11.27
C VAL A 24 21.32 -3.36 -11.88
N LYS A 25 21.63 -4.05 -12.99
CA LYS A 25 20.73 -5.07 -13.58
C LYS A 25 20.50 -6.27 -12.65
N GLU A 26 21.55 -6.70 -11.96
CA GLU A 26 21.51 -7.84 -11.03
C GLU A 26 20.73 -7.48 -9.76
N ALA A 27 20.91 -6.26 -9.23
CA ALA A 27 20.09 -5.73 -8.13
C ALA A 27 18.60 -5.59 -8.49
N MET A 28 18.27 -5.36 -9.77
CA MET A 28 16.89 -5.24 -10.27
C MET A 28 16.28 -6.57 -10.79
N GLY A 29 16.98 -7.70 -10.68
CA GLY A 29 16.46 -9.01 -11.14
C GLY A 29 16.26 -9.16 -12.66
N TYR A 30 16.81 -8.26 -13.47
CA TYR A 30 16.72 -8.34 -14.93
C TYR A 30 17.72 -9.38 -15.46
N LYS A 31 17.23 -10.50 -15.99
CA LYS A 31 18.06 -11.42 -16.78
C LYS A 31 18.64 -10.67 -17.99
N SER A 32 19.93 -10.84 -18.22
CA SER A 32 20.73 -10.14 -19.23
C SER A 32 20.37 -10.56 -20.67
N SER A 33 19.14 -10.32 -21.14
CA SER A 33 18.79 -10.41 -22.56
C SER A 33 17.39 -9.85 -22.86
N SER A 34 17.20 -8.55 -22.73
CA SER A 34 16.16 -7.87 -23.51
C SER A 34 16.48 -6.39 -23.60
N ALA A 35 16.49 -5.88 -24.82
CA ALA A 35 16.84 -4.52 -25.19
C ALA A 35 16.14 -3.48 -24.30
N LEU A 36 16.93 -2.77 -23.49
CA LEU A 36 16.56 -1.44 -23.01
C LEU A 36 16.59 -0.51 -24.22
N ASP A 37 15.49 0.21 -24.43
CA ASP A 37 15.34 1.12 -25.55
C ASP A 37 16.44 2.20 -25.50
N ARG A 38 16.97 2.58 -26.67
CA ARG A 38 18.19 3.40 -26.82
C ARG A 38 18.04 4.84 -26.31
N GLU A 39 16.87 5.20 -25.80
CA GLU A 39 16.46 6.56 -25.44
C GLU A 39 15.92 6.68 -24.00
N SER A 40 16.19 5.71 -23.14
CA SER A 40 15.76 5.78 -21.72
C SER A 40 16.78 6.53 -20.85
N GLN A 41 16.32 7.58 -20.17
CA GLN A 41 17.01 8.14 -19.01
C GLN A 41 16.62 7.32 -17.77
N ASN A 42 17.61 6.94 -16.97
CA ASN A 42 17.36 6.24 -15.71
C ASN A 42 18.00 7.05 -14.59
N TRP A 43 17.17 7.41 -13.61
CA TRP A 43 17.55 8.15 -12.41
C TRP A 43 17.33 7.25 -11.19
N ILE A 44 18.29 7.27 -10.27
CA ILE A 44 18.26 6.59 -8.98
C ILE A 44 18.42 7.67 -7.91
N ILE A 45 17.51 7.68 -6.94
CA ILE A 45 17.62 8.52 -5.76
C ILE A 45 17.98 7.63 -4.58
N SER A 46 19.03 8.00 -3.86
CA SER A 46 19.45 7.41 -2.58
C SER A 46 19.22 8.45 -1.49
N ASN A 47 18.52 8.10 -0.42
CA ASN A 47 18.37 8.96 0.75
C ASN A 47 18.83 8.19 2.00
N ASP A 48 19.85 8.69 2.68
CA ASP A 48 20.38 8.09 3.92
C ASP A 48 19.94 8.82 5.20
N GLY A 49 19.00 9.76 5.07
CA GLY A 49 18.48 10.59 6.16
C GLY A 49 19.36 11.79 6.52
N ALA A 50 20.63 11.82 6.08
CA ALA A 50 21.52 12.97 6.23
C ALA A 50 21.74 13.72 4.91
N LYS A 51 21.67 13.01 3.77
CA LYS A 51 21.82 13.56 2.43
C LYS A 51 20.96 12.80 1.43
N VAL A 52 20.51 13.52 0.40
CA VAL A 52 19.91 12.93 -0.78
C VAL A 52 20.97 12.90 -1.88
N ARG A 53 21.15 11.75 -2.54
CA ARG A 53 22.05 11.57 -3.66
C ARG A 53 21.30 11.10 -4.89
N VAL A 54 21.46 11.83 -5.99
CA VAL A 54 20.85 11.53 -7.27
C VAL A 54 21.91 11.00 -8.22
N PHE A 55 21.67 9.81 -8.77
CA PHE A 55 22.50 9.21 -9.80
C PHE A 55 21.69 9.11 -11.09
N GLY A 56 22.19 9.68 -12.18
CA GLY A 56 21.55 9.60 -13.49
C GLY A 56 22.51 9.10 -14.54
N VAL A 57 22.07 8.19 -15.40
CA VAL A 57 22.82 7.88 -16.63
C VAL A 57 22.10 8.53 -17.80
N VAL A 58 22.78 9.48 -18.44
CA VAL A 58 22.26 10.22 -19.58
C VAL A 58 22.99 9.75 -20.83
N ARG A 59 22.23 9.21 -21.78
CA ARG A 59 22.76 8.74 -23.05
C ARG A 59 22.49 9.77 -24.15
N THR A 60 23.54 10.29 -24.76
CA THR A 60 23.47 11.17 -25.94
C THR A 60 24.14 10.48 -27.13
N GLY A 61 23.34 9.78 -27.94
CA GLY A 61 23.83 8.97 -29.05
C GLY A 61 24.64 7.75 -28.58
N ARG A 62 25.94 7.72 -28.89
CA ARG A 62 26.86 6.65 -28.43
C ARG A 62 27.55 6.96 -27.11
N ASN A 63 27.40 8.17 -26.60
CA ASN A 63 28.04 8.60 -25.36
C ASN A 63 27.08 8.40 -24.18
N GLU A 64 27.60 7.84 -23.10
CA GLU A 64 26.91 7.73 -21.80
C GLU A 64 27.69 8.60 -20.80
N ARG A 65 26.97 9.41 -20.03
CA ARG A 65 27.53 10.17 -18.91
C ARG A 65 26.78 9.83 -17.64
N LEU A 66 27.54 9.53 -16.59
CA LEU A 66 27.03 9.43 -15.23
C LEU A 66 26.99 10.84 -14.64
N HIS A 67 25.83 11.19 -14.09
CA HIS A 67 25.59 12.39 -13.31
C HIS A 67 25.39 11.96 -11.87
N GLU A 68 26.08 12.63 -10.96
CA GLU A 68 25.93 12.47 -9.52
C GLU A 68 25.71 13.86 -8.92
N LEU A 69 24.69 13.99 -8.09
CA LEU A 69 24.37 15.23 -7.39
C LEU A 69 24.05 14.92 -5.93
N ASP A 70 24.69 15.65 -5.03
CA ASP A 70 24.29 15.74 -3.63
C ASP A 70 23.23 16.84 -3.51
N CYS A 71 22.05 16.48 -3.01
CA CYS A 71 20.96 17.40 -2.66
C CYS A 71 20.77 17.43 -1.14
N GLU A 72 20.36 18.58 -0.61
CA GLU A 72 20.02 18.71 0.81
C GLU A 72 18.64 18.10 1.08
N THR A 73 17.73 18.15 0.09
CA THR A 73 16.35 17.65 0.22
C THR A 73 15.92 16.79 -0.96
N LEU A 74 14.81 16.05 -0.77
CA LEU A 74 14.19 15.28 -1.85
C LEU A 74 13.55 16.20 -2.90
N ASP A 75 12.99 17.34 -2.49
CA ASP A 75 12.42 18.32 -3.40
C ASP A 75 13.48 18.91 -4.33
N GLU A 76 14.66 19.23 -3.81
CA GLU A 76 15.80 19.65 -4.65
C GLU A 76 16.25 18.56 -5.64
N ALA A 77 16.24 17.29 -5.21
CA ALA A 77 16.56 16.16 -6.07
C ALA A 77 15.53 15.99 -7.21
N LEU A 78 14.24 16.12 -6.90
CA LEU A 78 13.15 16.05 -7.89
C LEU A 78 13.20 17.25 -8.83
N ASP A 79 13.37 18.46 -8.30
CA ASP A 79 13.53 19.69 -9.09
C ASP A 79 14.74 19.59 -10.03
N PHE A 80 15.85 19.01 -9.58
CA PHE A 80 17.00 18.76 -10.45
C PHE A 80 16.63 17.80 -11.58
N ILE A 81 15.99 16.66 -11.30
CA ILE A 81 15.62 15.68 -12.33
C ILE A 81 14.67 16.31 -13.37
N ILE A 82 13.66 17.05 -12.90
CA ILE A 82 12.68 17.73 -13.76
C ILE A 82 13.35 18.81 -14.62
N ASN A 83 14.25 19.62 -14.04
CA ASN A 83 14.89 20.72 -14.75
C ASN A 83 16.12 20.29 -15.57
N PHE A 84 16.68 19.10 -15.32
CA PHE A 84 17.77 18.54 -16.12
C PHE A 84 17.31 18.28 -17.56
N ASP A 85 16.06 17.89 -17.75
CA ASP A 85 15.45 17.70 -19.08
C ASP A 85 15.36 19.01 -19.88
N TYR A 86 15.28 20.16 -19.22
CA TYR A 86 15.23 21.47 -19.89
C TYR A 86 16.57 21.92 -20.49
N GLN A 87 17.68 21.25 -20.17
CA GLN A 87 19.00 21.57 -20.73
C GLN A 87 19.27 20.94 -22.10
N PHE A 88 18.37 20.09 -22.61
CA PHE A 88 18.46 19.50 -23.95
C PHE A 88 17.42 20.14 -24.89
N PRO A 89 17.84 20.76 -26.01
CA PRO A 89 16.90 21.47 -26.88
C PRO A 89 15.83 20.53 -27.47
N PRO A 90 14.59 21.02 -27.62
CA PRO A 90 13.43 20.21 -28.02
C PRO A 90 13.54 19.58 -29.42
N ASP A 91 14.50 20.02 -30.25
CA ASP A 91 14.66 19.60 -31.65
C ASP A 91 15.52 18.34 -31.85
N SER A 92 16.02 17.70 -30.78
CA SER A 92 16.66 16.39 -30.93
C SER A 92 15.62 15.29 -31.08
N LYS A 93 15.83 14.32 -31.99
CA LYS A 93 14.90 13.19 -32.22
C LYS A 93 14.55 12.38 -30.95
N ALA A 94 15.29 12.57 -29.85
CA ALA A 94 15.07 11.96 -28.54
C ALA A 94 13.82 12.48 -27.81
N THR A 95 13.31 13.69 -28.11
CA THR A 95 12.15 14.25 -27.41
C THR A 95 10.80 13.66 -27.84
N LYS A 96 10.76 12.89 -28.94
CA LYS A 96 9.52 12.22 -29.39
C LYS A 96 9.17 10.95 -28.61
N ASN A 97 10.10 10.42 -27.79
CA ASN A 97 9.91 9.22 -26.97
C ASN A 97 9.98 9.48 -25.45
N ALA A 98 9.97 10.75 -25.01
CA ALA A 98 10.05 11.13 -23.60
C ALA A 98 8.89 10.64 -22.71
N GLY A 99 7.87 9.99 -23.28
CA GLY A 99 6.68 9.52 -22.56
C GLY A 99 6.84 8.25 -21.71
N LYS A 100 8.06 7.72 -21.50
CA LYS A 100 8.30 6.54 -20.65
C LYS A 100 9.60 6.67 -19.84
N GLN A 101 9.65 7.63 -18.93
CA GLN A 101 10.66 7.62 -17.88
C GLN A 101 10.31 6.55 -16.84
N LYS A 102 11.31 5.80 -16.39
CA LYS A 102 11.20 4.91 -15.23
C LYS A 102 12.15 5.45 -14.16
N VAL A 103 11.60 6.11 -13.16
CA VAL A 103 12.35 6.46 -11.95
C VAL A 103 12.26 5.24 -11.04
N ALA A 104 13.41 4.61 -10.78
CA ALA A 104 13.50 3.54 -9.79
C ALA A 104 14.04 4.17 -8.50
N VAL A 105 13.14 4.40 -7.54
CA VAL A 105 13.55 4.76 -6.18
C VAL A 105 14.01 3.46 -5.52
N LEU A 106 15.32 3.33 -5.32
CA LEU A 106 15.90 2.23 -4.57
C LEU A 106 15.71 2.55 -3.09
N ASP A 107 14.59 2.08 -2.56
CA ASP A 107 14.20 2.29 -1.18
C ASP A 107 15.09 1.43 -0.27
N THR A 108 16.11 2.04 0.30
CA THR A 108 16.72 1.55 1.53
C THR A 108 16.23 2.39 2.69
N ALA A 109 15.27 1.82 3.42
CA ALA A 109 14.96 2.05 4.82
C ALA A 109 13.67 2.85 5.14
N PRO A 110 12.94 2.42 6.21
CA PRO A 110 11.72 3.05 6.74
C PRO A 110 11.82 4.53 7.15
N ASP A 111 12.99 5.16 7.08
CA ASP A 111 13.24 6.50 7.60
C ASP A 111 12.75 7.63 6.66
N LEU A 112 12.41 7.32 5.40
CA LEU A 112 11.75 8.26 4.48
C LEU A 112 10.33 8.68 4.91
N LEU A 113 9.73 7.97 5.86
CA LEU A 113 8.40 8.28 6.40
C LEU A 113 8.39 9.36 7.50
N LYS A 114 9.56 9.73 8.04
CA LYS A 114 9.64 10.65 9.20
C LYS A 114 9.51 12.14 8.84
N ASN A 115 9.73 12.52 7.58
CA ASN A 115 9.83 13.94 7.20
C ASN A 115 8.61 14.50 6.43
N HIS A 116 7.58 13.67 6.17
CA HIS A 116 6.32 14.12 5.53
C HIS A 116 5.05 13.79 6.33
N THR A 117 5.18 13.19 7.52
CA THR A 117 4.02 12.97 8.40
C THR A 117 3.83 14.19 9.30
N SER A 118 2.85 15.03 8.94
CA SER A 118 2.48 16.23 9.72
C SER A 118 2.04 15.94 11.17
N SER A 119 1.90 14.68 11.57
CA SER A 119 1.61 14.29 12.94
C SER A 119 2.32 13.00 13.37
N ALA A 120 2.67 12.93 14.66
CA ALA A 120 3.31 11.75 15.26
C ALA A 120 2.44 10.49 15.11
N PHE A 121 1.12 10.65 15.09
CA PHE A 121 0.15 9.59 14.83
C PHE A 121 0.35 8.92 13.47
N LEU A 122 0.51 9.69 12.39
CA LEU A 122 0.73 9.10 11.07
C LEU A 122 2.10 8.41 10.97
N GLY A 123 3.11 8.95 11.64
CA GLY A 123 4.44 8.31 11.73
C GLY A 123 4.35 6.93 12.40
N GLU A 124 3.65 6.84 13.53
CA GLU A 124 3.42 5.59 14.25
C GLU A 124 2.64 4.57 13.39
N LEU A 125 1.57 4.99 12.71
CA LEU A 125 0.83 4.11 11.81
C LEU A 125 1.67 3.62 10.63
N ALA A 126 2.52 4.47 10.08
CA ALA A 126 3.41 4.10 9.01
C ALA A 126 4.43 3.03 9.46
N GLU A 127 5.02 3.19 10.66
CA GLU A 127 5.91 2.20 11.27
C GLU A 127 5.19 0.86 11.52
N GLN A 128 3.90 0.90 11.86
CA GLN A 128 3.02 -0.28 11.99
C GLN A 128 2.60 -0.88 10.64
N GLY A 129 3.08 -0.35 9.50
CA GLY A 129 2.79 -0.88 8.16
C GLY A 129 1.39 -0.58 7.65
N PHE A 130 0.76 0.51 8.11
CA PHE A 130 -0.56 0.92 7.63
C PHE A 130 -0.58 1.08 6.11
N TYR A 131 0.43 1.72 5.52
CA TYR A 131 0.50 1.96 4.08
C TYR A 131 1.04 0.79 3.23
N LYS A 132 1.19 -0.41 3.82
CA LYS A 132 1.75 -1.60 3.13
C LYS A 132 1.03 -1.96 1.82
N TYR A 133 -0.28 -1.66 1.71
CA TYR A 133 -1.08 -1.96 0.52
C TYR A 133 -1.38 -0.73 -0.34
N THR A 134 -0.88 0.45 0.05
CA THR A 134 -0.97 1.68 -0.72
C THR A 134 0.07 1.65 -1.83
N SER A 135 -0.31 2.06 -3.04
CA SER A 135 0.67 2.15 -4.13
C SER A 135 1.65 3.30 -3.84
N THR A 136 2.91 3.13 -4.23
CA THR A 136 3.96 4.14 -3.99
C THR A 136 3.63 5.48 -4.65
N GLU A 137 2.97 5.46 -5.81
CA GLU A 137 2.51 6.65 -6.54
C GLU A 137 1.43 7.44 -5.78
N LYS A 138 0.71 6.77 -4.87
CA LYS A 138 -0.43 7.35 -4.14
C LYS A 138 -0.12 7.68 -2.70
N LEU A 139 0.98 7.16 -2.15
CA LEU A 139 1.35 7.32 -0.75
C LEU A 139 1.31 8.78 -0.28
N VAL A 140 1.99 9.67 -1.01
CA VAL A 140 2.04 11.11 -0.69
C VAL A 140 0.64 11.72 -0.71
N SER A 141 -0.16 11.42 -1.74
CA SER A 141 -1.51 11.95 -1.88
C SER A 141 -2.46 11.45 -0.77
N VAL A 142 -2.32 10.20 -0.32
CA VAL A 142 -3.10 9.63 0.77
C VAL A 142 -2.75 10.32 2.10
N GLN A 143 -1.46 10.51 2.38
CA GLN A 143 -1.00 11.21 3.58
C GLN A 143 -1.42 12.68 3.60
N GLN A 144 -1.33 13.37 2.47
CA GLN A 144 -1.78 14.74 2.34
C GLN A 144 -3.30 14.88 2.48
N SER A 145 -4.07 13.93 1.92
CA SER A 145 -5.53 13.92 2.05
C SER A 145 -5.97 13.84 3.51
N PHE A 146 -5.28 13.05 4.36
CA PHE A 146 -5.54 13.05 5.79
C PHE A 146 -5.28 14.42 6.43
N ALA A 147 -4.16 15.07 6.10
CA ALA A 147 -3.84 16.38 6.65
C ALA A 147 -4.87 17.46 6.25
N GLU A 148 -5.47 17.34 5.07
CA GLU A 148 -6.47 18.29 4.56
C GLU A 148 -7.89 18.02 5.06
N THR A 149 -8.25 16.75 5.21
CA THR A 149 -9.65 16.32 5.42
C THR A 149 -9.91 15.64 6.77
N GLY A 150 -8.85 15.21 7.47
CA GLY A 150 -8.95 14.34 8.63
C GLY A 150 -9.35 12.90 8.31
N ASN A 151 -9.61 12.56 7.04
CA ASN A 151 -10.02 11.22 6.66
C ASN A 151 -8.80 10.31 6.50
N LEU A 152 -8.68 9.33 7.40
CA LEU A 152 -7.60 8.34 7.39
C LEU A 152 -7.83 7.24 6.34
N PHE A 153 -9.08 6.97 6.02
CA PHE A 153 -9.47 5.84 5.19
C PHE A 153 -9.94 6.29 3.81
N SER A 154 -9.21 5.85 2.79
CA SER A 154 -9.61 6.00 1.39
C SER A 154 -9.42 4.67 0.65
N GLU A 155 -10.07 4.51 -0.50
CA GLU A 155 -9.89 3.33 -1.37
C GLU A 155 -8.41 3.11 -1.74
N GLU A 156 -7.66 4.19 -1.91
CA GLU A 156 -6.23 4.21 -2.24
C GLU A 156 -5.36 3.58 -1.13
N THR A 157 -5.85 3.51 0.11
CA THR A 157 -5.15 2.78 1.19
C THR A 157 -5.08 1.27 0.92
N GLY A 158 -5.99 0.74 0.11
CA GLY A 158 -6.14 -0.69 -0.16
C GLY A 158 -6.66 -1.50 1.04
N ARG A 159 -7.22 -0.81 2.05
CA ARG A 159 -7.74 -1.38 3.31
C ARG A 159 -9.23 -1.16 3.53
N LEU A 160 -9.87 -0.28 2.75
CA LEU A 160 -11.27 0.12 2.87
C LEU A 160 -12.11 -0.57 1.79
N PHE A 161 -13.25 -1.14 2.18
CA PHE A 161 -14.19 -1.86 1.31
C PHE A 161 -15.62 -1.49 1.66
N MET A 162 -16.49 -1.32 0.67
CA MET A 162 -17.88 -0.98 0.93
C MET A 162 -18.57 -2.14 1.64
N MET A 163 -19.43 -1.85 2.61
CA MET A 163 -20.13 -2.84 3.41
C MET A 163 -21.54 -2.35 3.71
N ASP A 164 -22.34 -2.23 2.65
CA ASP A 164 -23.73 -1.80 2.72
C ASP A 164 -24.59 -2.88 3.41
N ALA A 165 -25.25 -2.50 4.50
CA ALA A 165 -26.09 -3.39 5.27
C ALA A 165 -27.35 -3.86 4.51
N GLU A 166 -27.92 -3.03 3.63
CA GLU A 166 -29.09 -3.40 2.84
C GLU A 166 -28.70 -4.46 1.80
N GLU A 167 -27.63 -4.21 1.02
CA GLU A 167 -27.14 -5.18 0.04
C GLU A 167 -26.76 -6.52 0.72
N LEU A 168 -26.05 -6.46 1.86
CA LEU A 168 -25.68 -7.67 2.59
C LEU A 168 -26.89 -8.41 3.19
N GLY A 169 -27.94 -7.67 3.55
CA GLY A 169 -29.17 -8.22 4.12
C GLY A 169 -30.07 -8.88 3.07
N GLU A 170 -30.21 -8.24 1.90
CA GLU A 170 -31.16 -8.63 0.85
C GLU A 170 -30.52 -9.49 -0.25
N ASP A 171 -29.36 -9.08 -0.76
CA ASP A 171 -28.65 -9.74 -1.87
C ASP A 171 -27.57 -10.73 -1.39
N GLY A 172 -27.28 -10.71 -0.09
CA GLY A 172 -26.29 -11.58 0.55
C GLY A 172 -24.85 -11.10 0.35
N ILE A 173 -23.88 -11.89 0.88
CA ILE A 173 -22.49 -11.44 0.97
C ILE A 173 -21.63 -11.68 -0.28
N GLY A 174 -22.21 -12.22 -1.35
CA GLY A 174 -21.48 -12.61 -2.56
C GLY A 174 -20.66 -11.46 -3.17
N PRO A 175 -21.29 -10.32 -3.51
CA PRO A 175 -20.61 -9.15 -4.07
C PRO A 175 -19.45 -8.66 -3.18
N PHE A 176 -19.69 -8.51 -1.87
CA PHE A 176 -18.66 -8.13 -0.92
C PHE A 176 -17.47 -9.09 -0.90
N ILE A 177 -17.74 -10.41 -0.93
CA ILE A 177 -16.66 -11.41 -0.95
C ILE A 177 -15.82 -11.29 -2.23
N GLU A 178 -16.42 -11.01 -3.39
CA GLU A 178 -15.66 -10.75 -4.62
C GLU A 178 -14.80 -9.48 -4.51
N GLU A 179 -15.31 -8.43 -3.87
CA GLU A 179 -14.60 -7.16 -3.66
C GLU A 179 -13.35 -7.34 -2.77
N VAL A 180 -13.45 -8.12 -1.69
CA VAL A 180 -12.32 -8.32 -0.75
C VAL A 180 -11.33 -9.40 -1.18
N LYS A 181 -11.69 -10.29 -2.12
CA LYS A 181 -10.81 -11.38 -2.59
C LYS A 181 -9.40 -10.94 -3.02
N PRO A 182 -9.22 -9.83 -3.76
CA PRO A 182 -7.89 -9.32 -4.10
C PRO A 182 -7.04 -8.99 -2.87
N PHE A 183 -7.63 -8.45 -1.80
CA PHE A 183 -6.93 -8.20 -0.53
C PHE A 183 -6.46 -9.51 0.11
N PHE A 184 -7.34 -10.52 0.18
CA PHE A 184 -6.97 -11.84 0.69
C PHE A 184 -5.88 -12.51 -0.17
N THR A 185 -5.93 -12.33 -1.49
CA THR A 185 -4.89 -12.83 -2.40
C THR A 185 -3.53 -12.22 -2.08
N ARG A 186 -3.47 -10.92 -1.76
CA ARG A 186 -2.22 -10.25 -1.31
C ARG A 186 -1.70 -10.81 0.02
N LEU A 187 -2.58 -11.32 0.88
CA LEU A 187 -2.21 -12.04 2.11
C LEU A 187 -1.80 -13.49 1.86
N GLY A 188 -1.90 -13.99 0.63
CA GLY A 188 -1.68 -15.41 0.31
C GLY A 188 -2.83 -16.32 0.77
N LEU A 189 -4.03 -15.76 0.94
CA LEU A 189 -5.21 -16.45 1.46
C LEU A 189 -6.28 -16.61 0.38
N SER A 190 -7.13 -17.63 0.54
CA SER A 190 -8.29 -17.85 -0.31
C SER A 190 -9.59 -17.76 0.50
N LEU A 191 -10.58 -17.11 -0.10
CA LEU A 191 -11.95 -17.06 0.40
C LEU A 191 -12.85 -17.88 -0.51
N ILE A 192 -13.47 -18.91 0.05
CA ILE A 192 -14.42 -19.79 -0.62
C ILE A 192 -15.76 -19.60 0.06
N LEU A 193 -16.72 -19.05 -0.67
CA LEU A 193 -18.08 -18.81 -0.23
C LEU A 193 -19.01 -19.90 -0.77
N GLU A 194 -19.86 -20.43 0.10
CA GLU A 194 -21.10 -21.13 -0.28
C GLU A 194 -22.24 -20.41 0.45
N ASP A 195 -23.12 -19.73 -0.27
CA ASP A 195 -24.24 -18.99 0.30
C ASP A 195 -25.50 -19.86 0.38
N HIS A 196 -26.38 -19.54 1.33
CA HIS A 196 -27.66 -20.20 1.46
C HIS A 196 -28.72 -19.26 2.04
N THR A 197 -29.55 -18.74 1.14
CA THR A 197 -30.72 -17.92 1.47
C THR A 197 -32.00 -18.76 1.38
N SER A 198 -32.91 -18.56 2.32
CA SER A 198 -34.21 -19.22 2.39
C SER A 198 -35.24 -18.27 3.01
N ASP A 199 -36.52 -18.59 2.86
CA ASP A 199 -37.61 -17.82 3.50
C ASP A 199 -37.49 -17.82 5.04
N GLU A 200 -36.82 -18.80 5.63
CA GLU A 200 -36.61 -18.93 7.07
C GLU A 200 -35.40 -18.13 7.61
N GLY A 201 -34.60 -17.54 6.71
CA GLY A 201 -33.42 -16.76 7.07
C GLY A 201 -32.22 -16.93 6.15
N TYR A 202 -31.10 -16.34 6.59
CA TYR A 202 -29.85 -16.32 5.83
C TYR A 202 -28.69 -16.96 6.59
N SER A 203 -27.94 -17.79 5.88
CA SER A 203 -26.67 -18.35 6.35
C SER A 203 -25.69 -18.50 5.20
N PHE A 204 -24.40 -18.51 5.52
CA PHE A 204 -23.37 -18.81 4.52
C PHE A 204 -22.34 -19.77 5.11
N ARG A 205 -21.51 -20.33 4.25
CA ARG A 205 -20.28 -21.02 4.61
C ARG A 205 -19.10 -20.28 4.03
N LEU A 206 -18.13 -20.00 4.89
CA LEU A 206 -16.85 -19.44 4.49
C LEU A 206 -15.76 -20.45 4.83
N ASN A 207 -15.01 -20.88 3.82
CA ASN A 207 -13.99 -21.92 3.91
C ASN A 207 -14.52 -23.19 4.62
N GLY A 208 -15.73 -23.62 4.25
CA GLY A 208 -16.39 -24.82 4.77
C GLY A 208 -17.06 -24.67 6.15
N LYS A 209 -16.93 -23.54 6.84
CA LYS A 209 -17.55 -23.29 8.14
C LYS A 209 -18.84 -22.49 7.99
N ARG A 210 -19.94 -22.96 8.58
CA ARG A 210 -21.26 -22.31 8.52
C ARG A 210 -21.38 -21.16 9.53
N TYR A 211 -21.99 -20.06 9.09
CA TYR A 211 -22.35 -18.88 9.88
C TYR A 211 -23.83 -18.58 9.63
N LYS A 212 -24.62 -18.50 10.71
CA LYS A 212 -26.01 -18.04 10.65
C LYS A 212 -26.00 -16.52 10.81
N CYS A 213 -26.63 -15.81 9.88
CA CYS A 213 -26.80 -14.36 9.95
C CYS A 213 -28.03 -14.03 10.76
N TRP A 214 -29.21 -14.40 10.26
CA TRP A 214 -30.51 -14.09 10.87
C TRP A 214 -31.52 -15.20 10.57
N SER A 215 -32.62 -15.22 11.33
CA SER A 215 -33.84 -16.01 11.03
C SER A 215 -35.02 -15.07 10.80
N GLU A 216 -36.13 -15.59 10.29
CA GLU A 216 -37.36 -14.84 9.99
C GLU A 216 -37.78 -13.85 11.10
N ASP A 217 -37.68 -14.25 12.38
CA ASP A 217 -37.98 -13.41 13.55
C ASP A 217 -37.03 -12.22 13.76
N GLN A 218 -35.97 -12.14 12.96
CA GLN A 218 -34.89 -11.16 13.00
C GLN A 218 -34.73 -10.43 11.65
N ALA A 219 -35.68 -10.57 10.72
CA ALA A 219 -35.59 -10.01 9.38
C ALA A 219 -35.42 -8.48 9.39
N GLU A 220 -36.00 -7.76 10.36
CA GLU A 220 -35.83 -6.31 10.52
C GLU A 220 -34.37 -5.89 10.83
N GLU A 221 -33.54 -6.81 11.31
CA GLU A 221 -32.12 -6.57 11.62
C GLU A 221 -31.19 -7.35 10.67
N SER A 222 -31.70 -7.77 9.51
CA SER A 222 -31.00 -8.68 8.59
C SER A 222 -29.60 -8.18 8.22
N GLY A 223 -29.49 -6.92 7.81
CA GLY A 223 -28.22 -6.30 7.39
C GLY A 223 -27.15 -6.28 8.48
N ILE A 224 -27.46 -5.66 9.64
CA ILE A 224 -26.52 -5.58 10.78
C ILE A 224 -26.10 -6.97 11.24
N ARG A 225 -27.04 -7.94 11.28
CA ARG A 225 -26.72 -9.33 11.67
C ARG A 225 -25.84 -10.03 10.65
N THR A 226 -26.07 -9.79 9.36
CA THR A 226 -25.18 -10.29 8.30
C THR A 226 -23.78 -9.70 8.46
N ILE A 227 -23.63 -8.40 8.70
CA ILE A 227 -22.34 -7.74 8.95
C ILE A 227 -21.59 -8.40 10.12
N VAL A 228 -22.27 -8.65 11.24
CA VAL A 228 -21.64 -9.31 12.40
C VAL A 228 -21.20 -10.73 12.08
N ALA A 229 -22.04 -11.51 11.38
CA ALA A 229 -21.72 -12.88 10.99
C ALA A 229 -20.54 -12.92 9.99
N LEU A 230 -20.55 -12.02 9.01
CA LEU A 230 -19.50 -11.83 8.01
C LEU A 230 -18.17 -11.45 8.67
N GLY A 231 -18.15 -10.42 9.51
CA GLY A 231 -16.98 -9.99 10.25
C GLY A 231 -16.38 -11.10 11.11
N LYS A 232 -17.24 -11.87 11.82
CA LYS A 232 -16.81 -13.05 12.57
C LYS A 232 -16.19 -14.11 11.66
N GLY A 233 -16.80 -14.38 10.50
CA GLY A 233 -16.32 -15.38 9.56
C GLY A 233 -14.96 -15.01 8.97
N ILE A 234 -14.82 -13.78 8.49
CA ILE A 234 -13.58 -13.23 7.97
C ILE A 234 -12.47 -13.25 9.03
N ASN A 235 -12.75 -12.78 10.24
CA ASN A 235 -11.76 -12.75 11.30
C ASN A 235 -11.31 -14.16 11.73
N GLN A 236 -12.18 -15.16 11.67
CA GLN A 236 -11.80 -16.55 11.92
C GLN A 236 -10.95 -17.14 10.80
N VAL A 237 -11.18 -16.77 9.54
CA VAL A 237 -10.31 -17.15 8.41
C VAL A 237 -8.92 -16.54 8.58
N LEU A 238 -8.85 -15.23 8.87
CA LEU A 238 -7.59 -14.52 9.08
C LEU A 238 -6.81 -15.10 10.27
N GLU A 239 -7.49 -15.38 11.38
CA GLU A 239 -6.89 -15.98 12.58
C GLU A 239 -6.37 -17.39 12.33
N ALA A 240 -7.15 -18.25 11.65
CA ALA A 240 -6.73 -19.61 11.33
C ALA A 240 -5.50 -19.65 10.41
N ALA A 241 -5.32 -18.60 9.60
CA ALA A 241 -4.15 -18.41 8.75
C ALA A 241 -2.95 -17.76 9.46
N GLY A 242 -3.08 -17.37 10.73
CA GLY A 242 -2.02 -16.67 11.46
C GLY A 242 -1.77 -15.24 10.96
N SER A 243 -2.73 -14.64 10.25
CA SER A 243 -2.66 -13.23 9.86
C SER A 243 -2.89 -12.33 11.09
N ASP A 244 -2.18 -11.20 11.15
CA ASP A 244 -2.42 -10.16 12.17
C ASP A 244 -3.56 -9.21 11.79
N GLU A 245 -3.96 -9.21 10.51
CA GLU A 245 -5.06 -8.38 10.00
C GLU A 245 -6.40 -8.87 10.57
N ARG A 246 -7.29 -7.93 10.88
CA ARG A 246 -8.67 -8.16 11.28
C ARG A 246 -9.57 -7.14 10.59
N MET A 247 -10.78 -7.57 10.30
CA MET A 247 -11.86 -6.74 9.77
C MET A 247 -12.56 -6.03 10.93
N TYR A 248 -12.69 -4.71 10.78
CA TYR A 248 -13.44 -3.81 11.64
C TYR A 248 -14.46 -3.04 10.80
N GLY A 249 -15.47 -2.46 11.45
CA GLY A 249 -16.45 -1.60 10.78
C GLY A 249 -16.06 -0.13 10.89
N LEU A 250 -16.31 0.65 9.84
CA LEU A 250 -16.25 2.10 9.81
C LEU A 250 -17.64 2.61 9.37
N TYR A 251 -18.18 3.61 10.08
CA TYR A 251 -19.56 4.11 9.90
C TYR A 251 -20.68 3.06 9.94
N ALA A 252 -20.42 1.86 10.46
CA ALA A 252 -21.30 0.70 10.30
C ALA A 252 -22.57 0.70 11.19
N GLY A 253 -22.99 1.86 11.71
CA GLY A 253 -24.21 2.05 12.49
C GLY A 253 -25.43 2.49 11.68
N GLY A 254 -25.28 2.69 10.37
CA GLY A 254 -26.36 2.98 9.42
C GLY A 254 -26.46 1.92 8.32
N ASN A 255 -27.18 2.21 7.24
CA ASN A 255 -27.23 1.35 6.05
C ASN A 255 -25.88 1.33 5.34
N ASP A 256 -25.28 2.50 5.16
CA ASP A 256 -24.00 2.65 4.49
C ASP A 256 -22.85 2.53 5.50
N GLY A 257 -22.02 1.51 5.33
CA GLY A 257 -20.84 1.28 6.15
C GLY A 257 -19.68 0.78 5.33
N PHE A 258 -18.50 0.73 5.95
CA PHE A 258 -17.32 0.16 5.33
C PHE A 258 -16.68 -0.89 6.24
N ALA A 259 -16.03 -1.85 5.61
CA ALA A 259 -15.08 -2.73 6.25
C ALA A 259 -13.68 -2.14 6.11
N VAL A 260 -12.94 -2.10 7.23
CA VAL A 260 -11.51 -1.78 7.22
C VAL A 260 -10.69 -2.93 7.74
N PHE A 261 -9.59 -3.26 7.06
CA PHE A 261 -8.65 -4.28 7.49
C PHE A 261 -7.44 -3.66 8.17
N LEU A 262 -7.24 -4.00 9.44
CA LEU A 262 -6.19 -3.45 10.28
C LEU A 262 -5.55 -4.53 11.13
N THR A 263 -4.27 -4.37 11.48
CA THR A 263 -3.70 -5.16 12.57
C THR A 263 -4.32 -4.73 13.90
N LYS A 264 -4.24 -5.60 14.91
CA LYS A 264 -4.69 -5.24 16.28
C LYS A 264 -3.93 -4.04 16.84
N GLU A 265 -2.68 -3.85 16.42
CA GLU A 265 -1.86 -2.71 16.84
C GLU A 265 -2.36 -1.42 16.18
N GLN A 266 -2.51 -1.42 14.84
CA GLN A 266 -3.07 -0.29 14.10
C GLN A 266 -4.45 0.11 14.62
N PHE A 267 -5.33 -0.85 14.88
CA PHE A 267 -6.65 -0.59 15.46
C PHE A 267 -6.56 0.14 16.80
N ARG A 268 -5.64 -0.27 17.69
CA ARG A 268 -5.45 0.38 19.00
C ARG A 268 -4.93 1.81 18.84
N THR A 269 -3.93 2.01 17.97
CA THR A 269 -3.37 3.33 17.67
C THR A 269 -4.46 4.29 17.18
N ILE A 270 -5.27 3.84 16.20
CA ILE A 270 -6.36 4.63 15.63
C ILE A 270 -7.46 4.91 16.67
N ARG A 271 -7.80 3.96 17.54
CA ARG A 271 -8.78 4.19 18.62
C ARG A 271 -8.30 5.18 19.67
N ALA A 272 -6.99 5.21 19.94
CA ALA A 272 -6.39 5.97 21.03
C ALA A 272 -6.04 7.43 20.67
N THR A 273 -5.99 7.78 19.38
CA THR A 273 -5.65 9.15 18.95
C THR A 273 -6.78 10.14 19.21
N ASP A 274 -6.43 11.39 19.49
CA ASP A 274 -7.36 12.53 19.51
C ASP A 274 -7.40 13.26 18.16
N GLU A 275 -6.61 12.82 17.17
CA GLU A 275 -6.58 13.40 15.82
C GLU A 275 -7.76 12.97 14.94
N LEU A 276 -8.56 11.99 15.40
CA LEU A 276 -9.76 11.51 14.72
C LEU A 276 -10.98 11.72 15.61
N GLU A 277 -12.05 12.22 15.02
CA GLU A 277 -13.37 12.21 15.64
C GLU A 277 -13.82 10.76 15.91
N GLU A 278 -14.62 10.53 16.95
CA GLU A 278 -15.06 9.16 17.29
C GLU A 278 -15.85 8.48 16.17
N SER A 279 -16.56 9.24 15.32
CA SER A 279 -17.27 8.72 14.15
C SER A 279 -16.33 8.16 13.07
N GLU A 280 -15.10 8.67 13.02
CA GLU A 280 -14.05 8.30 12.05
C GLU A 280 -13.21 7.12 12.52
N LYS A 281 -13.45 6.65 13.75
CA LYS A 281 -12.70 5.55 14.35
C LYS A 281 -13.40 4.22 14.06
N PRO A 282 -12.66 3.19 13.62
CA PRO A 282 -13.22 1.89 13.39
C PRO A 282 -13.73 1.26 14.69
N ALA A 283 -14.68 0.34 14.58
CA ALA A 283 -15.25 -0.40 15.71
C ALA A 283 -15.24 -1.91 15.44
N GLU A 284 -15.21 -2.70 16.52
CA GLU A 284 -15.43 -4.14 16.41
C GLU A 284 -16.85 -4.42 15.91
N LEU A 285 -16.99 -5.36 14.98
CA LEU A 285 -18.26 -5.76 14.38
C LEU A 285 -19.10 -6.58 15.36
N THR A 286 -19.82 -5.89 16.24
CA THR A 286 -20.72 -6.49 17.24
C THR A 286 -22.07 -5.80 17.20
N LEU A 287 -23.14 -6.52 17.55
CA LEU A 287 -24.49 -5.93 17.59
C LEU A 287 -24.58 -4.68 18.49
N LYS A 288 -23.74 -4.58 19.51
CA LYS A 288 -23.70 -3.41 20.41
C LYS A 288 -23.12 -2.17 19.73
N ASN A 289 -22.13 -2.35 18.86
CA ASN A 289 -21.41 -1.24 18.24
C ASN A 289 -22.06 -0.77 16.93
N LEU A 290 -22.98 -1.55 16.38
CA LEU A 290 -23.66 -1.29 15.10
C LEU A 290 -25.12 -0.86 15.29
N ARG A 291 -25.56 -0.63 16.53
CA ARG A 291 -26.88 -0.11 16.91
C ARG A 291 -26.70 1.22 17.60
#